data_AF-A0A842VZX2-F1
#
_entry.id   AF-A0A842VZX2-F1
#
_cell.length_a   1.000
_cell.length_b   1.000
_cell.length_c   1.000
_cell.angle_alpha   90.00
_cell.angle_beta   90.00
_cell.angle_gamma   90.00
#
_symmetry.space_group_name_H-M   'P 1'
#
loop_
_entity.id
_entity.type
_entity.pdbx_description
1 polymer ?
#
loop_
_entity_poly.entity_id
_entity_poly.type
_entity_poly.pdbx_seq_one_letter_code
_entity_poly.pdbx_strand_id
1 'polypeptide(L)'
;MLIKLKEIIVVEFPFKLCGIGGTFDHLHKGHKLLIKTAFKLGKKVVIGLTTEEMIKHKKFQNFIENYEKRKENLLSYIADLNPDNLNRCDIIPLNDPFGPAISTPELEVHVSSEESYKMAMRINQIREENGLNKMILVIIPAVLNKDGDKISSSDIRARLDPKE
;
A
#
# COMPACT_ATOMS: atom_id res chain seq x y z
N MET A 1 -43.84 3.30 -15.28
CA MET A 1 -42.71 2.78 -14.48
C MET A 1 -41.47 3.59 -14.87
N LEU A 2 -41.11 4.61 -14.08
CA LEU A 2 -39.97 5.48 -14.36
C LEU A 2 -38.69 4.75 -13.93
N ILE A 3 -37.84 4.40 -14.90
CA ILE A 3 -36.48 3.93 -14.64
C ILE A 3 -35.73 5.13 -14.07
N LYS A 4 -35.45 5.13 -12.75
CA LYS A 4 -34.51 6.09 -12.17
C LYS A 4 -33.15 5.82 -12.78
N LEU A 5 -32.71 6.69 -13.69
CA LEU A 5 -31.31 6.75 -14.13
C LEU A 5 -30.44 6.91 -12.88
N LYS A 6 -29.44 6.04 -12.71
CA LYS A 6 -28.39 6.26 -11.72
C LYS A 6 -27.70 7.58 -12.08
N GLU A 7 -27.52 8.45 -11.09
CA GLU A 7 -26.82 9.72 -11.27
C GLU A 7 -25.45 9.51 -11.92
N ILE A 8 -25.08 10.40 -12.85
CA ILE A 8 -23.75 10.41 -13.43
C ILE A 8 -22.78 10.91 -12.35
N ILE A 9 -21.96 10.01 -11.82
CA ILE A 9 -20.88 10.36 -10.88
C ILE A 9 -19.62 10.64 -11.69
N VAL A 10 -19.18 11.90 -11.71
CA VAL A 10 -17.86 12.27 -12.23
C VAL A 10 -16.84 12.02 -11.12
N VAL A 11 -15.89 11.11 -11.36
CA VAL A 11 -14.79 10.84 -10.44
C VAL A 11 -13.51 11.44 -11.03
N GLU A 12 -13.01 12.48 -10.37
CA GLU A 12 -11.70 13.05 -10.70
C GLU A 12 -10.62 12.48 -9.77
N PHE A 13 -9.51 12.06 -10.38
CA PHE A 13 -8.32 11.62 -9.65
C PHE A 13 -7.22 12.66 -9.85
N PRO A 14 -6.58 13.16 -8.78
CA PRO A 14 -5.48 14.13 -8.90
C PRO A 14 -4.28 13.63 -9.70
N PHE A 15 -4.05 12.30 -9.72
CA PHE A 15 -2.92 11.67 -10.39
C PHE A 15 -3.36 10.52 -11.29
N LYS A 16 -2.65 10.27 -12.39
CA LYS A 16 -2.89 9.13 -13.27
C LYS A 16 -2.40 7.83 -12.63
N LEU A 17 -1.22 7.83 -12.01
CA LEU A 17 -0.63 6.64 -11.40
C LEU A 17 -0.15 6.90 -9.97
N CYS A 18 -0.69 6.13 -9.03
CA CYS A 18 -0.30 6.14 -7.62
C CYS A 18 0.36 4.82 -7.23
N GLY A 19 1.49 4.90 -6.54
CA GLY A 19 2.21 3.74 -6.02
C GLY A 19 2.10 3.62 -4.51
N ILE A 20 1.98 2.39 -4.01
CA ILE A 20 2.17 2.05 -2.61
C ILE A 20 3.00 0.77 -2.49
N GLY A 21 3.71 0.62 -1.38
CA GLY A 21 4.53 -0.57 -1.11
C GLY A 21 4.39 -1.03 0.32
N GLY A 22 4.42 -2.35 0.54
CA GLY A 22 4.33 -2.89 1.89
C GLY A 22 4.24 -4.40 1.93
N THR A 23 4.35 -4.95 3.14
CA THR A 23 4.10 -6.37 3.35
C THR A 23 2.62 -6.68 3.40
N PHE A 24 1.79 -5.75 3.88
CA PHE A 24 0.33 -5.88 3.93
C PHE A 24 -0.16 -7.16 4.63
N ASP A 25 0.60 -7.59 5.63
CA ASP A 25 0.30 -8.72 6.50
C ASP A 25 -0.67 -8.31 7.61
N HIS A 26 -1.71 -9.13 7.84
CA HIS A 26 -2.78 -8.85 8.79
C HIS A 26 -3.28 -7.40 8.74
N LEU A 27 -3.97 -7.03 7.65
CA LEU A 27 -4.38 -5.65 7.32
C LEU A 27 -5.02 -4.88 8.50
N HIS A 28 -4.21 -4.07 9.17
CA HIS A 28 -4.63 -3.20 10.26
C HIS A 28 -5.07 -1.81 9.78
N LYS A 29 -5.54 -0.96 10.69
CA LYS A 29 -6.09 0.38 10.37
C LYS A 29 -5.11 1.28 9.59
N GLY A 30 -3.81 1.17 9.87
CA GLY A 30 -2.75 1.87 9.13
C GLY A 30 -2.68 1.45 7.66
N HIS A 31 -2.59 0.14 7.38
CA HIS A 31 -2.66 -0.37 6.00
C HIS A 31 -3.94 0.08 5.29
N LYS A 32 -5.07 -0.03 5.98
CA LYS A 32 -6.38 0.35 5.45
C LYS A 32 -6.45 1.83 5.05
N LEU A 33 -5.87 2.72 5.85
CA LEU A 33 -5.78 4.16 5.55
C LEU A 33 -4.85 4.44 4.37
N LEU A 34 -3.70 3.76 4.32
CA LEU A 34 -2.74 3.89 3.22
C LEU A 34 -3.35 3.46 1.88
N ILE A 35 -4.00 2.30 1.84
CA ILE A 35 -4.70 1.79 0.65
C ILE A 35 -5.83 2.74 0.23
N LYS A 36 -6.70 3.15 1.17
CA LYS A 36 -7.79 4.10 0.90
C LYS A 36 -7.28 5.41 0.30
N THR A 37 -6.15 5.91 0.79
CA THR A 37 -5.57 7.16 0.30
C THR A 37 -5.05 6.99 -1.13
N ALA A 38 -4.37 5.88 -1.43
CA ALA A 38 -3.91 5.60 -2.79
C ALA A 38 -5.07 5.56 -3.81
N PHE A 39 -6.17 4.87 -3.47
CA PHE A 39 -7.36 4.79 -4.32
C PHE A 39 -8.15 6.10 -4.42
N LYS A 40 -7.92 7.09 -3.55
CA LYS A 40 -8.47 8.44 -3.73
C LYS A 40 -7.61 9.30 -4.66
N LEU A 41 -6.30 9.06 -4.68
CA LEU A 41 -5.34 9.92 -5.37
C LEU A 41 -5.08 9.51 -6.82
N GLY A 42 -4.95 8.21 -7.09
CA GLY A 42 -4.56 7.71 -8.41
C GLY A 42 -5.73 7.19 -9.24
N LYS A 43 -5.76 7.47 -10.54
CA LYS A 43 -6.64 6.83 -11.54
C LYS A 43 -6.26 5.36 -11.81
N LYS A 44 -5.00 5.02 -11.60
CA LYS A 44 -4.50 3.65 -11.42
C LYS A 44 -3.68 3.58 -10.15
N VAL A 45 -3.70 2.43 -9.49
CA VAL A 45 -2.93 2.16 -8.28
C VAL A 45 -2.05 0.94 -8.52
N VAL A 46 -0.76 1.07 -8.28
CA VAL A 46 0.19 -0.05 -8.25
C VAL A 46 0.55 -0.33 -6.80
N ILE A 47 0.35 -1.57 -6.37
CA ILE A 47 0.63 -2.04 -5.02
C ILE A 47 1.81 -3.01 -5.09
N GLY A 48 2.95 -2.58 -4.59
CA GLY A 48 4.09 -3.44 -4.36
C GLY A 48 3.90 -4.29 -3.10
N LEU A 49 3.74 -5.59 -3.28
CA LEU A 49 3.61 -6.57 -2.20
C LEU A 49 4.94 -7.28 -1.99
N THR A 50 5.52 -7.17 -0.79
CA THR A 50 6.80 -7.83 -0.49
C THR A 50 6.72 -9.34 -0.64
N THR A 51 7.70 -9.94 -1.30
CA THR A 51 7.88 -11.40 -1.37
C THR A 51 8.54 -11.94 -0.11
N GLU A 52 8.68 -13.26 -0.05
CA GLU A 52 9.39 -13.99 0.99
C GLU A 52 10.81 -13.43 1.19
N GLU A 53 11.52 -13.05 0.12
CA GLU A 53 12.85 -12.44 0.17
C GLU A 53 12.91 -11.23 1.10
N MET A 54 11.90 -10.37 0.99
CA MET A 54 11.81 -9.09 1.71
C MET A 54 11.31 -9.23 3.15
N ILE A 55 10.86 -10.42 3.57
CA ILE A 55 10.33 -10.66 4.93
C ILE A 55 11.22 -11.57 5.79
N LYS A 56 12.27 -12.19 5.24
CA LYS A 56 13.24 -13.10 5.91
C LYS A 56 13.98 -12.53 7.14
N HIS A 57 13.88 -11.23 7.39
CA HIS A 57 14.54 -10.58 8.52
C HIS A 57 13.56 -9.78 9.38
N LYS A 58 12.25 -9.95 9.15
CA LYS A 58 11.22 -9.26 9.93
C LYS A 58 11.00 -9.94 11.27
N LYS A 59 10.68 -9.14 12.29
CA LYS A 59 10.22 -9.65 13.59
C LYS A 59 9.00 -10.53 13.39
N PHE A 60 8.97 -11.68 14.09
CA PHE A 60 7.89 -12.65 14.00
C PHE A 60 7.61 -13.14 12.57
N GLN A 61 8.65 -13.30 11.74
CA GLN A 61 8.49 -13.69 10.33
C GLN A 61 7.69 -14.99 10.13
N ASN A 62 7.78 -15.93 11.07
CA ASN A 62 7.10 -17.23 10.99
C ASN A 62 5.58 -17.08 11.12
N PHE A 63 5.10 -15.92 11.57
CA PHE A 63 3.69 -15.58 11.70
C PHE A 63 3.22 -14.63 10.58
N ILE A 64 4.08 -14.33 9.61
CA ILE A 64 3.67 -13.57 8.42
C ILE A 64 2.94 -14.53 7.48
N GLU A 65 1.77 -14.13 7.01
CA GLU A 65 1.03 -14.88 5.99
C GLU A 65 1.85 -15.01 4.69
N ASN A 66 1.73 -16.14 3.99
CA ASN A 66 2.43 -16.31 2.70
C ASN A 66 1.96 -15.27 1.66
N TYR A 67 2.75 -15.06 0.60
CA TYR A 67 2.47 -14.05 -0.41
C TYR A 67 1.04 -14.12 -0.98
N GLU A 68 0.58 -15.31 -1.37
CA GLU A 68 -0.75 -15.47 -1.97
C GLU A 68 -1.88 -15.12 -0.99
N LYS A 69 -1.74 -15.50 0.29
CA LYS A 69 -2.73 -15.14 1.31
C LYS A 69 -2.80 -13.63 1.54
N ARG A 70 -1.65 -12.95 1.58
CA ARG A 70 -1.60 -11.48 1.71
C ARG A 70 -2.18 -10.79 0.48
N LYS A 71 -1.92 -11.33 -0.71
CA LYS A 71 -2.50 -10.84 -1.97
C LYS A 71 -4.02 -11.02 -2.00
N GLU A 72 -4.54 -12.18 -1.59
CA GLU A 72 -5.97 -12.44 -1.46
C GLU A 72 -6.62 -11.45 -0.48
N ASN A 73 -6.04 -11.29 0.71
CA ASN A 73 -6.52 -10.35 1.73
C ASN A 73 -6.54 -8.89 1.22
N LEU A 74 -5.52 -8.48 0.45
CA LEU A 74 -5.49 -7.19 -0.24
C LEU A 74 -6.64 -7.04 -1.24
N LEU A 75 -6.79 -8.01 -2.15
CA LEU A 75 -7.84 -7.98 -3.18
C LEU A 75 -9.23 -7.94 -2.57
N SER A 76 -9.48 -8.75 -1.53
CA SER A 76 -10.74 -8.73 -0.78
C SER A 76 -11.01 -7.35 -0.20
N TYR A 77 -10.04 -6.76 0.50
CA TYR A 77 -10.22 -5.44 1.10
C TYR A 77 -10.41 -4.33 0.05
N ILE A 78 -9.72 -4.41 -1.09
CA ILE A 78 -9.87 -3.45 -2.19
C ILE A 78 -11.28 -3.53 -2.78
N ALA A 79 -11.81 -4.75 -2.97
CA ALA A 79 -13.17 -4.98 -3.43
C ALA A 79 -14.21 -4.46 -2.42
N ASP A 80 -13.99 -4.68 -1.13
CA ASP A 80 -14.85 -4.18 -0.05
C ASP A 80 -14.94 -2.65 -0.01
N LEU A 81 -13.87 -1.95 -0.43
CA LEU A 81 -13.89 -0.49 -0.54
C LEU A 81 -14.77 -0.01 -1.71
N ASN A 82 -14.56 -0.61 -2.88
CA ASN A 82 -15.35 -0.44 -4.08
C ASN A 82 -14.91 -1.52 -5.08
N PRO A 83 -15.81 -2.39 -5.58
CA PRO A 83 -15.45 -3.42 -6.57
C PRO A 83 -14.76 -2.87 -7.83
N ASP A 84 -15.10 -1.65 -8.26
CA ASP A 84 -14.47 -1.01 -9.43
C ASP A 84 -12.99 -0.72 -9.24
N ASN A 85 -12.50 -0.68 -7.99
CA ASN A 85 -11.08 -0.50 -7.70
C ASN A 85 -10.23 -1.66 -8.23
N LEU A 86 -10.79 -2.87 -8.36
CA LEU A 86 -10.08 -4.02 -8.92
C LEU A 86 -9.69 -3.78 -10.39
N ASN A 87 -10.47 -2.99 -11.14
CA ASN A 87 -10.22 -2.70 -12.56
C ASN A 87 -9.08 -1.69 -12.78
N ARG A 88 -8.57 -1.10 -11.70
CA ARG A 88 -7.60 0.01 -11.70
C ARG A 88 -6.47 -0.23 -10.71
N CYS A 89 -6.28 -1.49 -10.32
CA CYS A 89 -5.28 -1.93 -9.35
C CYS A 89 -4.40 -3.01 -9.96
N ASP A 90 -3.08 -2.82 -9.89
CA ASP A 90 -2.10 -3.83 -10.21
C ASP A 90 -1.31 -4.17 -8.94
N ILE A 91 -1.29 -5.46 -8.55
CA ILE A 91 -0.46 -5.94 -7.44
C ILE A 91 0.77 -6.61 -8.03
N ILE A 92 1.95 -6.09 -7.66
CA ILE A 92 3.24 -6.57 -8.16
C ILE A 92 4.11 -7.11 -7.02
N PRO A 93 4.90 -8.17 -7.25
CA PRO A 93 5.83 -8.66 -6.25
C PRO A 93 7.01 -7.69 -6.08
N LEU A 94 7.42 -7.46 -4.83
CA LEU A 94 8.63 -6.72 -4.47
C LEU A 94 9.67 -7.65 -3.86
N ASN A 95 10.76 -7.86 -4.58
CA ASN A 95 11.91 -8.64 -4.13
C ASN A 95 13.02 -7.78 -3.50
N ASP A 96 12.90 -6.46 -3.62
CA ASP A 96 13.84 -5.48 -3.06
C ASP A 96 13.07 -4.24 -2.54
N PRO A 97 13.72 -3.35 -1.77
CA PRO A 97 13.07 -2.18 -1.17
C PRO A 97 12.61 -1.09 -2.15
N PHE A 98 13.07 -1.11 -3.40
CA PHE A 98 12.82 -0.06 -4.39
C PHE A 98 11.72 -0.46 -5.37
N GLY A 99 11.75 -1.71 -5.85
CA GLY A 99 10.84 -2.21 -6.87
C GLY A 99 10.87 -1.40 -8.16
N PRO A 100 9.78 -1.38 -8.95
CA PRO A 100 9.76 -0.60 -10.19
C PRO A 100 9.63 0.91 -9.95
N ALA A 101 9.50 1.36 -8.70
CA ALA A 101 9.36 2.79 -8.41
C ALA A 101 10.59 3.60 -8.87
N ILE A 102 11.78 2.99 -8.96
CA ILE A 102 12.99 3.67 -9.46
C ILE A 102 13.15 3.66 -10.98
N SER A 103 12.24 2.98 -11.70
CA SER A 103 12.31 2.78 -13.15
C SER A 103 10.99 3.06 -13.88
N THR A 104 9.92 3.45 -13.18
CA THR A 104 8.60 3.78 -13.77
C THR A 104 8.44 5.30 -13.96
N PRO A 105 8.55 5.84 -15.18
CA PRO A 105 8.44 7.28 -15.42
C PRO A 105 7.05 7.86 -15.12
N GLU A 106 5.99 7.08 -15.36
CA GLU A 106 4.60 7.51 -15.20
C GLU A 106 4.15 7.58 -13.73
N LEU A 107 4.98 7.12 -12.78
CA LEU A 107 4.64 7.12 -11.37
C LEU A 107 4.72 8.55 -10.79
N GLU A 108 3.57 9.16 -10.55
CA GLU A 108 3.45 10.58 -10.16
C GLU A 108 3.41 10.78 -8.65
N VAL A 109 2.77 9.86 -7.92
CA VAL A 109 2.55 9.97 -6.47
C VAL A 109 2.85 8.64 -5.77
N HIS A 110 3.46 8.72 -4.60
CA HIS A 110 3.68 7.58 -3.72
C HIS A 110 3.09 7.86 -2.33
N VAL A 111 2.20 6.98 -1.88
CA VAL A 111 1.66 7.05 -0.52
C VAL A 111 2.49 6.12 0.37
N SER A 112 3.11 6.69 1.40
CA SER A 112 3.97 5.95 2.33
C SER A 112 3.49 6.16 3.77
N SER A 113 3.84 5.23 4.66
CA SER A 113 3.70 5.48 6.09
C SER A 113 4.87 6.33 6.60
N GLU A 114 4.69 6.98 7.74
CA GLU A 114 5.77 7.66 8.45
C GLU A 114 6.98 6.75 8.71
N GLU A 115 6.76 5.44 8.93
CA GLU A 115 7.84 4.46 9.12
C GLU A 115 8.73 4.31 7.89
N SER A 116 8.12 4.37 6.71
CA SER A 116 8.79 4.12 5.44
C SER A 116 9.17 5.42 4.72
N TYR A 117 8.96 6.58 5.36
CA TYR A 117 9.27 7.90 4.80
C TYR A 117 10.71 8.03 4.30
N LYS A 118 11.69 7.58 5.10
CA LYS A 118 13.11 7.64 4.71
C LYS A 118 13.40 6.81 3.45
N MET A 119 12.73 5.66 3.30
CA MET A 119 12.85 4.84 2.09
C MET A 119 12.21 5.54 0.89
N ALA A 120 11.02 6.13 1.06
CA ALA A 120 10.36 6.89 0.00
C ALA A 120 11.20 8.09 -0.49
N MET A 121 11.85 8.79 0.43
CA MET A 121 12.84 9.83 0.13
C MET A 121 14.02 9.29 -0.68
N ARG A 122 14.59 8.14 -0.27
CA ARG A 122 15.69 7.49 -0.99
C ARG A 122 15.28 7.05 -2.40
N ILE A 123 14.07 6.52 -2.58
CA ILE A 123 13.53 6.19 -3.91
C ILE A 123 13.51 7.43 -4.80
N ASN A 124 13.02 8.56 -4.30
CA ASN A 124 13.02 9.81 -5.06
C ASN A 124 14.43 10.28 -5.45
N GLN A 125 15.42 10.10 -4.57
CA GLN A 125 16.81 10.40 -4.91
C GLN A 125 17.32 9.50 -6.04
N ILE A 126 17.08 8.19 -5.97
CA ILE A 126 17.48 7.24 -7.03
C ILE A 126 16.74 7.54 -8.34
N ARG A 127 15.47 7.94 -8.28
CA ARG A 127 14.71 8.37 -9.46
C ARG A 127 15.40 9.53 -10.17
N GLU A 128 15.84 10.55 -9.44
CA GLU A 128 16.58 11.67 -10.01
C GLU A 128 17.93 11.25 -10.58
N GLU A 129 18.67 10.39 -9.87
CA GLU A 129 19.92 9.79 -10.35
C GLU A 129 19.70 9.04 -11.68
N ASN A 130 18.52 8.45 -11.88
CA ASN A 130 18.09 7.76 -13.10
C ASN A 130 17.42 8.69 -14.15
N GLY A 131 17.39 10.01 -13.94
CA GLY A 131 16.78 10.97 -14.85
C GLY A 131 15.24 10.98 -14.86
N LEU A 132 14.60 10.44 -13.81
CA LEU A 132 13.16 10.45 -13.63
C LEU A 132 12.71 11.60 -12.72
N ASN A 133 11.47 12.07 -12.92
CA ASN A 133 10.85 13.03 -12.03
C ASN A 133 10.65 12.43 -10.64
N LYS A 134 10.89 13.23 -9.59
CA LYS A 134 10.47 12.89 -8.23
C LYS A 134 8.96 12.66 -8.18
N MET A 135 8.55 11.68 -7.39
CA MET A 135 7.15 11.47 -7.02
C MET A 135 6.74 12.47 -5.96
N ILE A 136 5.48 12.91 -5.98
CA ILE A 136 4.86 13.54 -4.81
C ILE A 136 4.75 12.48 -3.71
N LEU A 137 5.24 12.79 -2.51
CA LEU A 137 5.17 11.90 -1.36
C LEU A 137 3.99 12.31 -0.47
N VAL A 138 3.05 11.39 -0.27
CA VAL A 138 1.94 11.56 0.68
C VAL A 138 2.20 10.65 1.87
N ILE A 139 2.47 11.25 3.04
CA ILE A 139 2.87 10.51 4.23
C ILE A 139 1.69 10.34 5.18
N ILE A 140 1.38 9.09 5.48
CA ILE A 140 0.33 8.69 6.41
C ILE A 140 0.94 8.58 7.81
N PRO A 141 0.46 9.36 8.79
CA PRO A 141 0.94 9.27 10.16
C PRO A 141 0.58 7.92 10.79
N ALA A 142 1.30 7.56 11.86
CA ALA A 142 0.97 6.38 12.65
C ALA A 142 -0.49 6.43 13.14
N VAL A 143 -1.23 5.32 12.95
CA VAL A 143 -2.58 5.18 13.51
C VAL A 143 -2.46 4.56 14.89
N LEU A 144 -3.01 5.22 15.91
CA LEU A 144 -2.93 4.81 17.30
C LEU A 144 -4.16 3.98 17.73
N ASN A 145 -3.98 3.13 18.73
CA ASN A 145 -5.04 2.41 19.42
C ASN A 145 -5.68 3.31 20.51
N LYS A 146 -6.55 2.74 21.36
CA LYS A 146 -7.23 3.50 22.42
C LYS A 146 -6.28 3.93 23.55
N ASP A 147 -5.19 3.22 23.72
CA ASP A 147 -4.20 3.40 24.78
C ASP A 147 -3.08 4.38 24.35
N GLY A 148 -3.12 4.85 23.10
CA GLY A 148 -2.13 5.76 22.52
C GLY A 148 -0.97 5.07 21.83
N ASP A 149 -0.91 3.73 21.85
CA ASP A 149 0.13 2.98 21.17
C ASP A 149 -0.15 2.86 19.68
N LYS A 150 0.92 2.80 18.90
CA LYS A 150 0.84 2.56 17.46
C LYS A 150 0.25 1.19 17.16
N ILE A 151 -0.65 1.15 16.18
CA ILE A 151 -1.12 -0.11 15.61
C ILE A 151 -0.13 -0.59 14.55
N SER A 152 0.51 -1.74 14.79
CA SER A 152 1.42 -2.38 13.83
C SER A 152 1.08 -3.86 13.60
N SER A 153 1.48 -4.40 12.44
CA SER A 153 1.42 -5.85 12.20
C SER A 153 2.30 -6.65 13.17
N SER A 154 3.39 -6.06 13.67
CA SER A 154 4.26 -6.75 14.65
C SER A 154 3.50 -7.07 15.95
N ASP A 155 2.65 -6.16 16.42
CA ASP A 155 1.85 -6.38 17.64
C ASP A 155 0.72 -7.39 17.43
N ILE A 156 0.28 -7.56 16.18
CA ILE A 156 -0.67 -8.62 15.82
C ILE A 156 0.04 -9.95 15.86
N ARG A 157 1.21 -10.05 15.23
CA ARG A 157 2.02 -11.28 15.20
C ARG A 157 2.51 -11.71 16.58
N ALA A 158 2.91 -10.76 17.44
CA ALA A 158 3.30 -11.07 18.82
C ALA A 158 2.17 -11.79 19.56
N ARG A 159 0.91 -11.35 19.40
CA ARG A 159 -0.27 -12.01 19.99
C ARG A 159 -0.61 -13.38 19.38
N LEU A 160 -0.02 -13.73 18.25
CA LEU A 160 -0.15 -15.06 17.64
C LEU A 160 0.96 -16.01 18.09
N ASP A 161 2.04 -15.49 18.70
CA ASP A 161 3.14 -16.30 19.19
C ASP A 161 2.77 -16.89 20.56
N PRO A 162 2.63 -18.23 20.69
CA PRO A 162 2.26 -18.85 21.96
C PRO A 162 3.34 -18.76 23.04
N LYS A 163 4.50 -18.14 22.75
CA LYS A 163 5.61 -17.96 23.68
C LYS A 163 5.62 -16.59 24.39
N GLU A 164 4.71 -15.69 24.03
CA GLU A 164 4.41 -14.45 24.77
C GLU A 164 3.01 -14.50 25.40
#